data_AF-A0A535CYU9-F1
#
_entry.id   AF-A0A535CYU9-F1
#
_cell.length_a   1.000
_cell.length_b   1.000
_cell.length_c   1.000
_cell.angle_alpha   90.00
_cell.angle_beta   90.00
_cell.angle_gamma   90.00
#
_symmetry.space_group_name_H-M   'P 1'
#
loop_
_entity.id
_entity.type
_entity.pdbx_description
1 polymer ?
#
loop_
_entity_poly.entity_id
_entity_poly.type
_entity_poly.pdbx_seq_one_letter_code
_entity_poly.pdbx_strand_id
1 'polypeptide(L)'
;MYYARADRPRAAALAAAVASAIRITGLALLPALALETLMRNRWRPRSSLGWLALVPLPVLLYGAYMQVHAGDALALLRANSLPSFNHFIAWPWDGLATTWNTLLSASDGETRSIFAREVAFGLLGAVACAGMWASTRMPRSLALYCTLAWLLTASLSFWRSEPRYALALFPVVLLVSDLSARAGRLRYAAVGASGVLMCAGVWVFAEGRWLG
;
A
#
# COMPACT_ATOMS: atom_id res chain seq x y z
N MET A 1 -7.09 1.36 -12.81
CA MET A 1 -8.54 1.08 -12.75
C MET A 1 -9.35 1.90 -13.74
N TYR A 2 -9.29 3.25 -13.72
CA TYR A 2 -10.03 4.11 -14.65
C TYR A 2 -9.93 3.70 -16.14
N TYR A 3 -8.73 3.49 -16.66
CA TYR A 3 -8.54 3.10 -18.07
C TYR A 3 -9.14 1.74 -18.43
N ALA A 4 -9.10 0.76 -17.53
CA ALA A 4 -9.77 -0.52 -17.74
C ALA A 4 -11.30 -0.32 -17.79
N ARG A 5 -11.81 0.67 -17.04
CA ARG A 5 -13.22 1.02 -17.08
C ARG A 5 -13.67 1.73 -18.35
N ALA A 6 -12.77 2.47 -18.96
CA ALA A 6 -12.96 3.13 -20.25
C ALA A 6 -12.65 2.21 -21.46
N ASP A 7 -12.57 0.90 -21.26
CA ASP A 7 -12.22 -0.11 -22.30
C ASP A 7 -10.86 0.15 -22.99
N ARG A 8 -9.88 0.70 -22.25
CA ARG A 8 -8.51 0.95 -22.71
C ARG A 8 -7.51 0.04 -21.99
N PRO A 9 -7.44 -1.27 -22.33
CA PRO A 9 -6.64 -2.25 -21.60
C PRO A 9 -5.13 -2.00 -21.68
N ARG A 10 -4.63 -1.49 -22.82
CA ARG A 10 -3.21 -1.15 -23.01
C ARG A 10 -2.75 -0.05 -22.05
N ALA A 11 -3.52 1.03 -21.98
CA ALA A 11 -3.23 2.14 -21.07
C ALA A 11 -3.35 1.71 -19.60
N ALA A 12 -4.31 0.83 -19.27
CA ALA A 12 -4.43 0.27 -17.94
C ALA A 12 -3.22 -0.57 -17.53
N ALA A 13 -2.75 -1.45 -18.42
CA ALA A 13 -1.58 -2.29 -18.19
C ALA A 13 -0.29 -1.47 -18.08
N LEU A 14 -0.09 -0.49 -18.95
CA LEU A 14 1.07 0.41 -18.89
C LEU A 14 1.09 1.22 -17.59
N ALA A 15 -0.05 1.79 -17.19
CA ALA A 15 -0.14 2.51 -15.93
C ALA A 15 0.14 1.61 -14.71
N ALA A 16 -0.31 0.36 -14.75
CA ALA A 16 -0.02 -0.62 -13.70
C ALA A 16 1.46 -1.05 -13.70
N ALA A 17 2.09 -1.18 -14.86
CA ALA A 17 3.53 -1.43 -14.97
C ALA A 17 4.35 -0.24 -14.42
N VAL A 18 3.98 1.00 -14.74
CA VAL A 18 4.63 2.17 -14.15
C VAL A 18 4.45 2.20 -12.64
N ALA A 19 3.24 1.88 -12.15
CA ALA A 19 3.00 1.79 -10.71
C ALA A 19 3.85 0.69 -10.03
N SER A 20 4.00 -0.48 -10.65
CA SER A 20 4.83 -1.57 -10.13
C SER A 20 6.33 -1.27 -10.18
N ALA A 21 6.77 -0.46 -11.15
CA ALA A 21 8.14 0.04 -11.23
C ALA A 21 8.49 1.00 -10.08
N ILE A 22 7.51 1.80 -9.63
CA ILE A 22 7.71 2.77 -8.53
C ILE A 22 7.59 2.08 -7.17
N ARG A 23 6.64 1.15 -6.99
CA ARG A 23 6.46 0.38 -5.76
C ARG A 23 5.98 -1.03 -6.03
N ILE A 24 6.48 -1.98 -5.23
CA ILE A 24 6.08 -3.39 -5.31
C ILE A 24 4.56 -3.60 -5.09
N THR A 25 3.91 -2.73 -4.31
CA THR A 25 2.45 -2.76 -4.11
C THR A 25 1.67 -2.51 -5.40
N GLY A 26 2.28 -1.91 -6.42
CA GLY A 26 1.69 -1.80 -7.76
C GLY A 26 1.39 -3.15 -8.41
N LEU A 27 2.05 -4.24 -8.00
CA LEU A 27 1.73 -5.60 -8.45
C LEU A 27 0.31 -6.03 -8.07
N ALA A 28 -0.27 -5.49 -6.99
CA ALA A 28 -1.66 -5.73 -6.61
C ALA A 28 -2.66 -5.32 -7.70
N LEU A 29 -2.26 -4.44 -8.64
CA LEU A 29 -3.09 -4.06 -9.79
C LEU A 29 -3.27 -5.21 -10.79
N LEU A 30 -2.32 -6.15 -10.89
CA LEU A 30 -2.43 -7.26 -11.85
C LEU A 30 -3.70 -8.10 -11.62
N PRO A 31 -3.92 -8.73 -10.45
CA PRO A 31 -5.14 -9.50 -10.22
C PRO A 31 -6.39 -8.64 -10.18
N ALA A 32 -6.31 -7.39 -9.72
CA ALA A 32 -7.44 -6.46 -9.74
C ALA A 32 -7.91 -6.09 -11.15
N LEU A 33 -6.98 -5.82 -12.07
CA LEU A 33 -7.28 -5.52 -13.48
C LEU A 33 -7.73 -6.77 -14.24
N ALA A 34 -7.16 -7.94 -13.93
CA ALA A 34 -7.61 -9.21 -14.47
C ALA A 34 -9.07 -9.47 -14.09
N LEU A 35 -9.41 -9.33 -12.80
CA LEU A 35 -10.77 -9.50 -12.29
C LEU A 35 -11.73 -8.48 -12.93
N GLU A 36 -11.37 -7.19 -13.00
CA GLU A 36 -12.20 -6.16 -13.63
C GLU A 36 -12.50 -6.51 -15.11
N THR A 37 -11.50 -6.98 -15.85
CA THR A 37 -11.66 -7.35 -17.27
C THR A 37 -12.54 -8.59 -17.44
N LEU A 38 -12.34 -9.61 -16.59
CA LEU A 38 -13.16 -10.83 -16.60
C LEU A 38 -14.61 -10.53 -16.24
N MET A 39 -14.86 -9.77 -15.16
CA MET A 39 -16.21 -9.41 -14.74
C MET A 39 -16.97 -8.66 -15.82
N ARG A 40 -16.30 -7.75 -16.55
CA ARG A 40 -16.90 -7.01 -17.67
C ARG A 40 -17.23 -7.88 -18.87
N ASN A 41 -16.40 -8.89 -19.13
CA ASN A 41 -16.58 -9.80 -20.25
C ASN A 41 -17.36 -11.07 -19.88
N ARG A 42 -18.17 -11.05 -18.80
CA ARG A 42 -18.93 -12.21 -18.31
C ARG A 42 -18.05 -13.47 -18.15
N TRP A 43 -16.88 -13.29 -17.56
CA TRP A 43 -15.87 -14.33 -17.30
C TRP A 43 -15.23 -14.94 -18.55
N ARG A 44 -15.39 -14.32 -19.72
CA ARG A 44 -14.71 -14.75 -20.95
C ARG A 44 -13.34 -14.07 -21.06
N PRO A 45 -12.25 -14.83 -21.19
CA PRO A 45 -10.93 -14.26 -21.38
C PRO A 45 -10.86 -13.56 -22.73
N ARG A 46 -10.31 -12.34 -22.74
CA ARG A 46 -10.08 -11.56 -23.95
C ARG A 46 -8.58 -11.49 -24.22
N SER A 47 -8.18 -11.45 -25.48
CA SER A 47 -6.77 -11.28 -25.88
C SER A 47 -6.10 -10.06 -25.22
N SER A 48 -6.89 -9.07 -24.81
CA SER A 48 -6.43 -7.92 -24.05
C SER A 48 -5.82 -8.25 -22.68
N LEU A 49 -6.12 -9.41 -22.09
CA LEU A 49 -5.49 -9.87 -20.84
C LEU A 49 -3.98 -10.09 -21.00
N GLY A 50 -3.51 -10.39 -22.22
CA GLY A 50 -2.08 -10.54 -22.50
C GLY A 50 -1.26 -9.30 -22.17
N TRP A 51 -1.86 -8.10 -22.25
CA TRP A 51 -1.18 -6.86 -21.86
C TRP A 51 -0.84 -6.81 -20.36
N LEU A 52 -1.54 -7.56 -19.51
CA LEU A 52 -1.23 -7.60 -18.07
C LEU A 52 0.13 -8.24 -17.77
N ALA A 53 0.70 -8.99 -18.71
CA ALA A 53 2.07 -9.49 -18.60
C ALA A 53 3.12 -8.36 -18.51
N LEU A 54 2.78 -7.12 -18.90
CA LEU A 54 3.63 -5.95 -18.70
C LEU A 54 3.75 -5.52 -17.23
N VAL A 55 2.78 -5.86 -16.37
CA VAL A 55 2.76 -5.40 -14.97
C VAL A 55 3.92 -5.98 -14.13
N PRO A 56 4.26 -7.28 -14.19
CA PRO A 56 5.42 -7.81 -13.48
C PRO A 56 6.76 -7.46 -14.14
N LEU A 57 6.76 -6.98 -15.40
CA LEU A 57 7.98 -6.75 -16.18
C LEU A 57 9.02 -5.88 -15.46
N PRO A 58 8.69 -4.74 -14.81
CA PRO A 58 9.68 -3.93 -14.10
C PRO A 58 10.39 -4.67 -12.97
N VAL A 59 9.66 -5.50 -12.22
CA VAL A 59 10.21 -6.30 -11.12
C VAL A 59 11.13 -7.39 -11.67
N LEU A 60 10.74 -8.03 -12.77
CA LEU A 60 11.56 -9.02 -13.46
C LEU A 60 12.84 -8.40 -14.04
N LEU A 61 12.73 -7.21 -14.65
CA LEU A 61 13.88 -6.46 -15.17
C LEU A 61 14.84 -6.05 -14.04
N TYR A 62 14.31 -5.62 -12.90
CA TYR A 62 15.12 -5.35 -11.72
C TYR A 62 15.84 -6.60 -11.21
N GLY A 63 15.15 -7.74 -11.13
CA GLY A 63 15.76 -9.02 -10.76
C GLY A 63 16.86 -9.45 -11.74
N ALA A 64 16.62 -9.33 -13.04
CA ALA A 64 17.63 -9.61 -14.06
C ALA A 64 18.85 -8.67 -13.94
N TYR A 65 18.61 -7.38 -13.72
CA TYR A 65 19.66 -6.40 -13.48
C TYR A 65 20.51 -6.76 -12.25
N MET A 66 19.87 -7.13 -11.13
CA MET A 66 20.55 -7.60 -9.92
C MET A 66 21.31 -8.91 -10.15
N GLN A 67 20.76 -9.85 -10.93
CA GLN A 67 21.48 -11.09 -11.27
C GLN A 67 22.77 -10.81 -12.04
N VAL A 68 22.74 -9.87 -12.99
CA VAL A 68 23.92 -9.52 -13.81
C VAL A 68 24.99 -8.80 -12.99
N HIS A 69 24.60 -7.90 -12.07
CA HIS A 69 25.56 -7.03 -11.38
C HIS A 69 25.95 -7.53 -9.98
N ALA A 70 25.08 -8.26 -9.30
CA ALA A 70 25.28 -8.75 -7.94
C ALA A 70 25.31 -10.29 -7.84
N GLY A 71 25.08 -11.01 -8.94
CA GLY A 71 25.05 -12.47 -8.96
C GLY A 71 23.80 -13.08 -8.31
N ASP A 72 22.82 -12.26 -7.91
CA ASP A 72 21.62 -12.68 -7.19
C ASP A 72 20.40 -11.85 -7.59
N ALA A 73 19.45 -12.48 -8.30
CA ALA A 73 18.20 -11.84 -8.73
C ALA A 73 17.33 -11.35 -7.55
N LEU A 74 17.49 -11.95 -6.37
CA LEU A 74 16.72 -11.65 -5.17
C LEU A 74 17.55 -10.90 -4.11
N ALA A 75 18.64 -10.24 -4.53
CA ALA A 75 19.55 -9.53 -3.64
C ALA A 75 18.83 -8.59 -2.67
N LEU A 76 17.79 -7.87 -3.13
CA LEU A 76 16.99 -6.98 -2.29
C LEU A 76 16.22 -7.73 -1.18
N LEU A 77 15.62 -8.89 -1.49
CA LEU A 77 14.92 -9.69 -0.49
C LEU A 77 15.89 -10.25 0.55
N ARG A 78 17.08 -10.69 0.12
CA ARG A 78 18.12 -11.15 1.04
C ARG A 78 18.65 -10.01 1.91
N ALA A 79 18.88 -8.84 1.33
CA ALA A 79 19.29 -7.65 2.07
C ALA A 79 18.26 -7.26 3.14
N ASN A 80 16.96 -7.33 2.81
CA ASN A 80 15.88 -7.09 3.77
C ASN A 80 15.88 -8.09 4.94
N SER A 81 16.27 -9.35 4.70
CA SER A 81 16.33 -10.38 5.75
C SER A 81 17.55 -10.28 6.67
N LEU A 82 18.53 -9.41 6.37
CA LEU A 82 19.70 -9.22 7.23
C LEU A 82 19.29 -8.67 8.60
N PRO A 83 20.05 -8.95 9.68
CA PRO A 83 19.71 -8.52 11.04
C PRO A 83 19.47 -7.01 11.20
N SER A 84 20.07 -6.18 10.34
CA SER A 84 19.90 -4.72 10.36
C SER A 84 18.49 -4.26 9.94
N PHE A 85 17.82 -5.01 9.08
CA PHE A 85 16.47 -4.71 8.59
C PHE A 85 15.44 -5.67 9.18
N ASN A 86 15.84 -6.94 9.35
CA ASN A 86 15.05 -8.03 9.90
C ASN A 86 13.64 -8.12 9.29
N HIS A 87 13.53 -7.82 8.00
CA HIS A 87 12.29 -7.86 7.23
C HIS A 87 12.23 -9.16 6.43
N PHE A 88 11.25 -9.98 6.76
CA PHE A 88 10.94 -11.20 6.03
C PHE A 88 9.42 -11.35 5.93
N ILE A 89 8.98 -12.21 5.02
CA ILE A 89 7.55 -12.50 4.82
C ILE A 89 7.06 -13.25 6.05
N ALA A 90 6.05 -12.71 6.70
CA ALA A 90 5.34 -13.32 7.81
C ALA A 90 3.84 -13.14 7.61
N TRP A 91 3.01 -13.85 8.38
CA TRP A 91 1.58 -13.60 8.30
C TRP A 91 1.23 -12.23 8.90
N PRO A 92 0.16 -11.58 8.41
CA PRO A 92 -0.24 -10.25 8.90
C PRO A 92 -0.40 -10.16 10.43
N TRP A 93 -0.87 -11.24 11.06
CA TRP A 93 -1.05 -11.30 12.51
C TRP A 93 0.27 -11.50 13.28
N ASP A 94 1.27 -12.17 12.70
CA ASP A 94 2.61 -12.29 13.30
C ASP A 94 3.31 -10.92 13.30
N GLY A 95 3.20 -10.21 12.17
CA GLY A 95 3.66 -8.82 12.05
C GLY A 95 2.97 -7.89 13.03
N LEU A 96 1.63 -8.00 13.15
CA LEU A 96 0.85 -7.24 14.14
C LEU A 96 1.27 -7.57 15.56
N ALA A 97 1.42 -8.84 15.92
CA ALA A 97 1.80 -9.26 17.27
C ALA A 97 3.17 -8.69 17.67
N THR A 98 4.14 -8.74 16.76
CA THR A 98 5.47 -8.15 16.97
C THR A 98 5.38 -6.64 17.17
N THR A 99 4.67 -5.95 16.27
CA THR A 99 4.46 -4.49 16.31
C THR A 99 3.75 -4.05 17.60
N TRP A 100 2.73 -4.80 18.00
CA TRP A 100 1.95 -4.56 19.22
C TRP A 100 2.79 -4.79 20.47
N ASN A 101 3.61 -5.84 20.50
CA ASN A 101 4.53 -6.08 21.60
C ASN A 101 5.56 -4.96 21.71
N THR A 102 6.15 -4.50 20.60
CA THR A 102 7.08 -3.36 20.60
C THR A 102 6.41 -2.08 21.11
N LEU A 103 5.15 -1.84 20.72
CA LEU A 103 4.36 -0.72 21.25
C LEU A 103 4.21 -0.77 22.78
N LEU A 104 3.88 -1.94 23.33
CA LEU A 104 3.68 -2.12 24.77
C LEU A 104 4.98 -2.13 25.57
N SER A 105 6.07 -2.64 25.00
CA SER A 105 7.38 -2.74 25.64
C SER A 105 8.27 -1.52 25.45
N ALA A 106 7.87 -0.55 24.61
CA ALA A 106 8.62 0.68 24.37
C ALA A 106 8.83 1.48 25.67
N SER A 107 10.10 1.69 26.02
CA SER A 107 10.54 2.46 27.19
C SER A 107 10.50 3.97 26.96
N ASP A 108 10.64 4.42 25.72
CA ASP A 108 10.62 5.83 25.34
C ASP A 108 9.32 6.21 24.58
N GLY A 109 8.95 7.48 24.67
CA GLY A 109 7.73 7.98 24.03
C GLY A 109 7.80 8.06 22.50
N GLU A 110 9.01 8.11 21.93
CA GLU A 110 9.21 8.22 20.48
C GLU A 110 8.91 6.89 19.80
N THR A 111 9.59 5.82 20.21
CA THR A 111 9.30 4.45 19.77
C THR A 111 7.83 4.11 19.96
N ARG A 112 7.26 4.43 21.13
CA ARG A 112 5.84 4.19 21.40
C ARG A 112 4.93 4.92 20.39
N SER A 113 5.22 6.18 20.07
CA SER A 113 4.44 6.97 19.11
C SER A 113 4.55 6.44 17.68
N ILE A 114 5.73 5.97 17.28
CA ILE A 114 5.96 5.35 15.97
C ILE A 114 5.09 4.10 15.83
N PHE A 115 5.27 3.12 16.72
CA PHE A 115 4.56 1.85 16.62
C PHE A 115 3.06 1.99 16.89
N ALA A 116 2.61 2.99 17.66
CA ALA A 116 1.18 3.30 17.82
C ALA A 116 0.54 3.69 16.48
N ARG A 117 1.23 4.48 15.66
CA ARG A 117 0.75 4.89 14.33
C ARG A 117 0.77 3.73 13.35
N GLU A 118 1.79 2.88 13.40
CA GLU A 118 1.85 1.65 12.59
C GLU A 118 0.62 0.75 12.86
N VAL A 119 0.35 0.46 14.13
CA VAL A 119 -0.82 -0.33 14.54
C VAL A 119 -2.12 0.35 14.12
N ALA A 120 -2.28 1.65 14.40
CA ALA A 120 -3.50 2.37 14.08
C ALA A 120 -3.80 2.35 12.58
N PHE A 121 -2.81 2.66 11.74
CA PHE A 121 -3.01 2.69 10.28
C PHE A 121 -3.14 1.30 9.67
N GLY A 122 -2.41 0.31 10.15
CA GLY A 122 -2.58 -1.07 9.67
C GLY A 122 -3.96 -1.64 10.01
N LEU A 123 -4.49 -1.39 11.21
CA LEU A 123 -5.85 -1.77 11.60
C LEU A 123 -6.92 -0.99 10.83
N LEU A 124 -6.74 0.32 10.66
CA LEU A 124 -7.62 1.14 9.82
C LEU A 124 -7.66 0.63 8.38
N GLY A 125 -6.51 0.22 7.83
CA GLY A 125 -6.41 -0.41 6.52
C GLY A 125 -7.20 -1.72 6.44
N ALA A 126 -7.09 -2.58 7.45
CA ALA A 126 -7.85 -3.83 7.53
C ALA A 126 -9.37 -3.57 7.58
N VAL A 127 -9.81 -2.65 8.44
CA VAL A 127 -11.22 -2.24 8.57
C VAL A 127 -11.73 -1.64 7.27
N ALA A 128 -10.95 -0.79 6.60
CA ALA A 128 -11.31 -0.22 5.31
C ALA A 128 -11.47 -1.31 4.25
N CYS A 129 -10.57 -2.29 4.19
CA CYS A 129 -10.69 -3.42 3.27
C CYS A 129 -11.96 -4.24 3.55
N ALA A 130 -12.24 -4.56 4.81
CA ALA A 130 -13.46 -5.26 5.21
C ALA A 130 -14.72 -4.46 4.82
N GLY A 131 -14.74 -3.15 5.08
CA GLY A 131 -15.82 -2.25 4.69
C GLY A 131 -16.03 -2.17 3.18
N MET A 132 -14.96 -2.21 2.38
CA MET A 132 -15.06 -2.25 0.91
C MET A 132 -15.67 -3.57 0.42
N TRP A 133 -15.37 -4.70 1.03
CA TRP A 133 -15.97 -5.99 0.68
C TRP A 133 -17.43 -6.10 1.11
N ALA A 134 -17.79 -5.52 2.26
CA ALA A 134 -19.17 -5.46 2.74
C ALA A 134 -20.04 -4.48 1.94
N SER A 135 -19.43 -3.47 1.32
CA SER A 135 -20.16 -2.45 0.57
C SER A 135 -20.66 -2.94 -0.78
N THR A 136 -21.96 -2.79 -1.04
CA THR A 136 -22.56 -3.04 -2.35
C THR A 136 -22.21 -1.98 -3.40
N ARG A 137 -21.71 -0.81 -2.96
CA ARG A 137 -21.35 0.31 -3.84
C ARG A 137 -19.93 0.21 -4.37
N MET A 138 -19.06 -0.55 -3.69
CA MET A 138 -17.65 -0.65 -4.05
C MET A 138 -17.43 -1.80 -5.05
N PRO A 139 -16.75 -1.52 -6.18
CA PRO A 139 -16.42 -2.57 -7.14
C PRO A 139 -15.46 -3.60 -6.54
N ARG A 140 -15.74 -4.89 -6.73
CA ARG A 140 -14.95 -6.00 -6.17
C ARG A 140 -13.48 -5.98 -6.58
N SER A 141 -13.18 -5.53 -7.80
CA SER A 141 -11.81 -5.34 -8.29
C SER A 141 -11.03 -4.29 -7.49
N LEU A 142 -11.70 -3.25 -7.00
CA LEU A 142 -11.11 -2.22 -6.17
C LEU A 142 -10.88 -2.71 -4.74
N ALA A 143 -11.85 -3.44 -4.18
CA ALA A 143 -11.69 -4.10 -2.89
C ALA A 143 -10.52 -5.10 -2.93
N LEU A 144 -10.41 -5.88 -4.02
CA LEU A 144 -9.29 -6.79 -4.24
C LEU A 144 -7.94 -6.07 -4.32
N TYR A 145 -7.85 -4.98 -5.10
CA TYR A 145 -6.62 -4.18 -5.15
C TYR A 145 -6.20 -3.67 -3.77
N CYS A 146 -7.12 -3.05 -3.03
CA CYS A 146 -6.83 -2.51 -1.70
C CYS A 146 -6.42 -3.61 -0.72
N THR A 147 -7.11 -4.75 -0.74
CA THR A 147 -6.80 -5.90 0.13
C THR A 147 -5.42 -6.46 -0.17
N LEU A 148 -5.07 -6.63 -1.43
CA LEU A 148 -3.75 -7.13 -1.81
C LEU A 148 -2.64 -6.10 -1.52
N ALA A 149 -2.90 -4.82 -1.74
CA ALA A 149 -1.96 -3.76 -1.38
C ALA A 149 -1.70 -3.73 0.13
N TRP A 150 -2.74 -3.89 0.96
CA TRP A 150 -2.64 -3.99 2.41
C TRP A 150 -1.94 -5.29 2.84
N LEU A 151 -2.27 -6.42 2.25
CA LEU A 151 -1.61 -7.70 2.56
C LEU A 151 -0.11 -7.65 2.23
N LEU A 152 0.29 -6.99 1.13
CA LEU A 152 1.70 -6.85 0.78
C LEU A 152 2.50 -6.02 1.79
N THR A 153 1.85 -5.17 2.59
CA THR A 153 2.51 -4.31 3.58
C THR A 153 2.40 -4.88 4.99
N ALA A 154 1.24 -5.47 5.32
CA ALA A 154 1.00 -6.12 6.59
C ALA A 154 1.70 -7.49 6.73
N SER A 155 2.00 -8.19 5.63
CA SER A 155 2.67 -9.51 5.63
C SER A 155 4.20 -9.40 5.78
N LEU A 156 4.64 -8.71 6.82
CA LEU A 156 6.05 -8.52 7.17
C LEU A 156 6.27 -8.94 8.63
N SER A 157 7.52 -9.25 8.98
CA SER A 157 7.96 -9.61 10.33
C SER A 157 7.53 -8.61 11.43
N PHE A 158 7.37 -7.34 11.07
CA PHE A 158 6.65 -6.32 11.82
C PHE A 158 6.10 -5.27 10.86
N TRP A 159 5.06 -4.55 11.28
CA TRP A 159 4.44 -3.50 10.50
C TRP A 159 5.31 -2.26 10.51
N ARG A 160 5.56 -1.72 9.32
CA ARG A 160 6.45 -0.59 9.13
C ARG A 160 6.01 0.27 7.95
N SER A 161 5.94 1.56 8.17
CA SER A 161 5.46 2.55 7.20
C SER A 161 4.02 2.30 6.73
N GLU A 162 3.18 1.67 7.56
CA GLU A 162 1.75 1.50 7.30
C GLU A 162 1.04 2.82 6.97
N PRO A 163 1.29 3.96 7.66
CA PRO A 163 0.67 5.23 7.28
C PRO A 163 0.98 5.65 5.84
N ARG A 164 2.20 5.39 5.36
CA ARG A 164 2.63 5.70 3.99
C ARG A 164 1.95 4.78 2.99
N TYR A 165 1.76 3.51 3.32
CA TYR A 165 1.12 2.55 2.44
C TYR A 165 -0.40 2.66 2.43
N ALA A 166 -1.00 3.15 3.51
CA ALA A 166 -2.42 3.48 3.54
C ALA A 166 -2.81 4.50 2.47
N LEU A 167 -1.88 5.37 2.02
CA LEU A 167 -2.10 6.25 0.87
C LEU A 167 -2.34 5.49 -0.45
N ALA A 168 -1.81 4.28 -0.58
CA ALA A 168 -2.07 3.42 -1.73
C ALA A 168 -3.52 2.91 -1.76
N LEU A 169 -4.21 2.92 -0.61
CA LEU A 169 -5.65 2.75 -0.47
C LEU A 169 -6.38 4.04 -0.90
N PHE A 170 -6.06 4.55 -2.10
CA PHE A 170 -6.61 5.80 -2.64
C PHE A 170 -8.16 5.93 -2.56
N PRO A 171 -8.98 4.85 -2.60
CA PRO A 171 -10.43 4.98 -2.42
C PRO A 171 -10.82 5.50 -1.04
N VAL A 172 -10.03 5.20 0.00
CA VAL A 172 -10.22 5.72 1.35
C VAL A 172 -9.94 7.22 1.37
N VAL A 173 -8.89 7.67 0.67
CA VAL A 173 -8.59 9.10 0.50
C VAL A 173 -9.73 9.83 -0.21
N LEU A 174 -10.30 9.23 -1.26
CA LEU A 174 -11.46 9.79 -1.96
C LEU A 174 -12.71 9.84 -1.08
N LEU A 175 -12.95 8.82 -0.23
CA LEU A 175 -14.05 8.81 0.73
C LEU A 175 -13.89 9.95 1.75
N VAL A 176 -12.69 10.12 2.32
CA VAL A 176 -12.38 11.22 3.23
C VAL A 176 -12.55 12.58 2.53
N SER A 177 -12.16 12.68 1.26
CA SER A 177 -12.36 13.88 0.45
C SER A 177 -13.85 14.19 0.23
N ASP A 178 -14.68 13.21 -0.08
CA ASP A 178 -16.13 13.41 -0.29
C ASP A 178 -16.83 13.80 1.03
N LEU A 179 -16.48 13.14 2.13
CA LEU A 179 -17.01 13.46 3.46
C LEU A 179 -16.61 14.86 3.92
N SER A 180 -15.35 15.25 3.71
CA SER A 180 -14.86 16.59 4.06
C SER A 180 -15.39 17.69 3.15
N ALA A 181 -15.65 17.39 1.87
CA ALA A 181 -16.27 18.34 0.94
C ALA A 181 -17.72 18.70 1.34
N ARG A 182 -18.45 17.74 1.91
CA ARG A 182 -19.83 17.96 2.41
C ARG A 182 -19.87 18.80 3.69
N ALA A 183 -18.76 18.89 4.43
CA ALA A 183 -18.64 19.64 5.67
C ALA A 183 -17.54 20.70 5.55
N GLY A 184 -17.83 21.83 4.89
CA GLY A 184 -16.83 22.85 4.56
C GLY A 184 -15.96 23.34 5.74
N ARG A 185 -16.50 23.39 6.96
CA ARG A 185 -15.74 23.72 8.19
C ARG A 185 -14.73 22.63 8.59
N LEU A 186 -15.11 21.36 8.43
CA LEU A 186 -14.25 20.21 8.71
C LEU A 186 -13.06 20.17 7.75
N ARG A 187 -13.25 20.60 6.49
CA ARG A 187 -12.16 20.74 5.52
C ARG A 187 -11.09 21.74 6.00
N TYR A 188 -11.48 22.94 6.41
CA TYR A 188 -10.51 23.93 6.89
C TYR A 188 -9.84 23.49 8.19
N ALA A 189 -10.58 22.88 9.10
CA ALA A 189 -10.01 22.32 10.33
C ALA A 189 -9.00 21.20 10.03
N ALA A 190 -9.29 20.31 9.09
CA ALA A 190 -8.40 19.24 8.68
C ALA A 190 -7.12 19.79 8.03
N VAL A 191 -7.23 20.74 7.10
CA VAL A 191 -6.07 21.39 6.45
C VAL A 191 -5.23 22.14 7.47
N GLY A 192 -5.86 22.91 8.38
CA GLY A 192 -5.16 23.60 9.46
C GLY A 192 -4.43 22.63 10.38
N ALA A 193 -5.09 21.55 10.80
CA ALA A 193 -4.48 20.50 11.60
C ALA A 193 -3.31 19.82 10.88
N SER A 194 -3.45 19.51 9.59
CA SER A 194 -2.34 18.96 8.78
C SER A 194 -1.16 19.93 8.69
N GLY A 195 -1.42 21.24 8.54
CA GLY A 195 -0.38 22.26 8.53
C GLY A 195 0.37 22.33 9.86
N VAL A 196 -0.35 22.35 10.99
CA VAL A 196 0.25 22.34 12.33
C VAL A 196 1.07 21.08 12.56
N LEU A 197 0.53 19.90 12.22
CA LEU A 197 1.25 18.62 12.34
C LEU A 197 2.49 18.59 11.45
N MET A 198 2.43 19.16 10.25
CA MET A 198 3.59 19.27 9.36
C MET A 198 4.68 20.16 9.97
N CYS A 199 4.32 21.35 10.48
CA CYS A 199 5.28 22.24 11.14
C CYS A 199 5.90 21.60 12.38
N ALA A 200 5.08 20.95 13.22
CA ALA A 200 5.56 20.21 14.39
C ALA A 200 6.52 19.07 13.99
N GLY A 201 6.20 18.37 12.90
CA GLY A 201 7.07 17.35 12.33
C GLY A 201 8.40 17.93 11.82
N VAL A 202 8.36 19.02 11.07
CA VAL A 202 9.59 19.68 10.60
C VAL A 202 10.48 20.09 11.79
N TRP A 203 9.87 20.61 12.86
CA TRP A 203 10.58 20.98 14.08
C TRP A 203 11.29 19.80 14.74
N VAL A 204 10.56 18.72 15.02
CA VAL A 204 11.13 17.51 15.66
C VAL A 204 12.21 16.87 14.78
N PHE A 205 12.03 16.88 13.45
CA PHE A 205 13.07 16.42 12.52
C PHE A 205 14.32 17.30 12.55
N ALA A 206 14.16 18.63 12.65
CA ALA A 206 15.28 19.57 12.74
C ALA A 206 16.08 19.41 14.05
N GLU A 207 15.48 18.87 15.11
CA GLU A 207 16.16 18.48 16.35
C GLU A 207 16.94 17.14 16.22
N GLY A 208 16.93 16.51 15.04
CA GLY A 208 17.60 15.22 14.79
C GLY A 208 16.83 14.02 15.34
N ARG A 209 15.55 14.20 15.69
CA ARG A 209 14.69 13.14 16.22
C ARG A 209 13.82 12.54 15.12
N TRP A 210 13.40 11.28 15.30
CA TRP A 210 12.64 10.58 14.30
C TRP A 210 11.14 10.78 14.50
N LEU A 211 10.48 11.25 13.44
CA LEU A 211 9.05 11.08 13.28
C LEU A 211 8.87 9.87 12.39
N GLY A 212 8.54 8.73 13.00
CA GLY A 212 8.16 7.54 12.22
C GLY A 212 7.04 7.81 11.24
#